data_AF-A0A966MG28-F1
#
_entry.id   AF-A0A966MG28-F1
#
_cell.length_a   1.000
_cell.length_b   1.000
_cell.length_c   1.000
_cell.angle_alpha   90.00
_cell.angle_beta   90.00
_cell.angle_gamma   90.00
#
_symmetry.space_group_name_H-M   'P 1'
#
loop_
_entity.id
_entity.type
_entity.pdbx_description
1 polymer ?
#
loop_
_entity_poly.entity_id
_entity_poly.type
_entity_poly.pdbx_seq_one_letter_code
_entity_poly.pdbx_strand_id
1 'polypeptide(L)'
;MDTDYSVPFNRHAWTESEEMVQLVETIFTSLPAKTQQELVGRSNNKGSMGVKDILRIILADLYSTYKRDPKLCTGFARKHTDWTVKDRYNGQGIPRKIVDVVDALKKARYLRYEPGYSKKAGDSKDQRSRIQPTKNLKDLFKKLVLSPNELDAHHKQETIVLKDHAGVPVKDYEEIPAVIRMRKVVESYNEMMLKHHVDVASLRKPIFEREHTNEKGEVTKEVIPIGPDHMFTYRVFSRGDAKFRKHGRWYGGFWQRLPKKRVDLRRDIYIDGEPTDEIDFSGLHPTLLALEHGKLLEGDKYDLGRQVLERIPYSQQRNIVKELVLIAINAKSKKAAYSAYNKENKHQTLEHPELDQLLAAFIEKYPFLKGELCSDKGIDLMYTDSQITEAVIKRFVEADKPILPIHDSYIVKQSDRNFLKVIMKDACNEVLGHTLPFESEFDEVQQHVIHATHYKHTDYDYYESVLNKHKTKVSKLYWKRYEHWKEEYS
;
A
#
# COMPACT_ATOMS: atom_id res chain seq x y z
N MET A 1 22.71 -4.68 15.87
CA MET A 1 21.76 -3.93 15.02
C MET A 1 20.91 -4.98 14.38
N ASP A 2 19.60 -4.95 14.56
CA ASP A 2 18.72 -5.94 13.95
C ASP A 2 18.46 -5.53 12.51
N THR A 3 19.06 -6.24 11.55
CA THR A 3 19.01 -5.89 10.13
C THR A 3 17.68 -6.23 9.47
N ASP A 4 16.90 -7.11 10.09
CA ASP A 4 15.57 -7.53 9.63
C ASP A 4 14.50 -6.57 10.16
N TYR A 5 14.69 -5.99 11.35
CA TYR A 5 13.87 -4.90 11.87
C TYR A 5 14.23 -3.57 11.21
N SER A 6 13.83 -3.40 9.95
CA SER A 6 14.24 -2.27 9.12
C SER A 6 13.17 -1.77 8.14
N VAL A 7 13.28 -0.50 7.77
CA VAL A 7 12.48 0.15 6.72
C VAL A 7 13.39 0.71 5.61
N PRO A 8 12.92 0.86 4.36
CA PRO A 8 13.72 1.50 3.32
C PRO A 8 14.03 2.96 3.64
N PHE A 9 15.20 3.45 3.23
CA PHE A 9 15.53 4.88 3.27
C PHE A 9 14.52 5.70 2.47
N ASN A 10 13.90 6.67 3.11
CA ASN A 10 12.97 7.60 2.47
C ASN A 10 13.74 8.76 1.83
N ARG A 11 13.95 8.66 0.51
CA ARG A 11 14.60 9.71 -0.29
C ARG A 11 13.75 10.96 -0.49
N HIS A 12 12.51 10.96 -0.03
CA HIS A 12 11.58 12.09 -0.12
C HIS A 12 11.39 12.79 1.23
N ALA A 13 12.06 12.33 2.28
CA ALA A 13 12.06 13.03 3.56
C ALA A 13 12.72 14.41 3.40
N TRP A 14 12.02 15.44 3.87
CA TRP A 14 12.48 16.82 3.85
C TRP A 14 11.88 17.62 5.01
N THR A 15 12.52 18.72 5.37
CA THR A 15 12.03 19.66 6.37
C THR A 15 12.67 21.02 6.15
N GLU A 16 11.95 22.08 6.48
CA GLU A 16 12.47 23.45 6.53
C GLU A 16 12.66 23.97 7.96
N SER A 17 12.43 23.13 8.98
CA SER A 17 12.62 23.52 10.38
C SER A 17 14.03 24.06 10.63
N GLU A 18 14.09 25.22 11.29
CA GLU A 18 15.33 25.88 11.67
C GLU A 18 16.18 24.99 12.59
N GLU A 19 15.57 24.24 13.49
CA GLU A 19 16.23 23.29 14.40
C GLU A 19 16.93 22.18 13.61
N MET A 20 16.28 21.64 12.56
CA MET A 20 16.94 20.67 11.70
C MET A 20 18.08 21.30 10.90
N VAL A 21 17.90 22.53 10.38
CA VAL A 21 18.97 23.25 9.67
C VAL A 21 20.18 23.48 10.59
N GLN A 22 19.95 23.88 11.84
CA GLN A 22 21.01 24.06 12.83
C GLN A 22 21.70 22.74 13.19
N LEU A 23 20.95 21.63 13.27
CA LEU A 23 21.54 20.31 13.48
C LEU A 23 22.42 19.88 12.29
N VAL A 24 21.96 20.11 11.06
CA VAL A 24 22.74 19.88 9.84
C VAL A 24 24.05 20.66 9.89
N GLU A 25 24.01 21.94 10.27
CA GLU A 25 25.20 22.76 10.42
C GLU A 25 26.15 22.19 11.46
N THR A 26 25.63 21.93 12.66
CA THR A 26 26.40 21.40 13.80
C THR A 26 27.11 20.09 13.44
N ILE A 27 26.40 19.17 12.77
CA ILE A 27 27.00 17.90 12.34
C ILE A 27 28.05 18.15 11.27
N PHE A 28 27.77 18.99 10.26
CA PHE A 28 28.72 19.28 9.18
C PHE A 28 30.01 19.92 9.71
N THR A 29 29.91 20.93 10.58
CA THR A 29 31.08 21.60 11.17
C THR A 29 31.88 20.70 12.10
N SER A 30 31.24 19.69 12.70
CA SER A 30 31.93 18.69 13.54
C SER A 30 32.80 17.71 12.75
N LEU A 31 32.60 17.59 11.43
CA LEU A 31 33.41 16.71 10.59
C LEU A 31 34.85 17.26 10.46
N PRO A 32 35.87 16.41 10.28
CA PRO A 32 37.23 16.87 10.03
C PRO A 32 37.29 17.82 8.82
N ALA A 33 38.08 18.91 8.90
CA ALA A 33 38.17 19.92 7.85
C ALA A 33 38.47 19.32 6.46
N LYS A 34 39.34 18.30 6.40
CA LYS A 34 39.63 17.55 5.17
C LYS A 34 38.37 16.89 4.59
N THR A 35 37.55 16.24 5.44
CA THR A 35 36.29 15.61 5.02
C THR A 35 35.26 16.64 4.57
N GLN A 36 35.17 17.80 5.24
CA GLN A 36 34.30 18.89 4.78
C GLN A 36 34.69 19.36 3.37
N GLN A 37 35.99 19.58 3.12
CA GLN A 37 36.50 19.99 1.81
C GLN A 37 36.24 18.93 0.72
N GLU A 38 36.46 17.64 1.04
CA GLU A 38 36.19 16.51 0.13
C GLU A 38 34.71 16.44 -0.28
N LEU A 39 33.78 16.60 0.67
CA LEU A 39 32.35 16.50 0.40
C LEU A 39 31.80 17.71 -0.39
N VAL A 40 32.26 18.92 -0.07
CA VAL A 40 31.88 20.14 -0.81
C VAL A 40 32.39 20.06 -2.24
N GLY A 41 33.62 19.58 -2.43
CA GLY A 41 34.27 19.48 -3.73
C GLY A 41 34.75 20.85 -4.27
N ARG A 42 35.54 20.82 -5.34
CA ARG A 42 36.00 22.02 -6.07
C ARG A 42 34.89 22.53 -7.01
N SER A 43 34.97 23.79 -7.48
CA SER A 43 33.87 24.47 -8.21
C SER A 43 33.20 23.63 -9.30
N ASN A 44 33.97 22.89 -10.10
CA ASN A 44 33.46 22.08 -11.21
C ASN A 44 32.83 20.74 -10.78
N ASN A 45 33.02 20.33 -9.52
CA ASN A 45 32.54 19.08 -8.93
C ASN A 45 31.54 19.31 -7.76
N LYS A 46 31.01 20.53 -7.61
CA LYS A 46 30.06 20.86 -6.52
C LYS A 46 28.81 19.94 -6.55
N GLY A 47 28.42 19.46 -7.72
CA GLY A 47 27.25 18.59 -7.91
C GLY A 47 25.96 19.41 -8.00
N SER A 48 24.86 18.74 -8.36
CA SER A 48 23.54 19.39 -8.54
C SER A 48 22.84 19.76 -7.23
N MET A 49 23.32 19.25 -6.09
CA MET A 49 22.72 19.43 -4.76
C MET A 49 23.83 19.69 -3.73
N GLY A 50 23.59 20.63 -2.81
CA GLY A 50 24.52 20.96 -1.75
C GLY A 50 24.71 19.81 -0.76
N VAL A 51 25.91 19.68 -0.19
CA VAL A 51 26.20 18.65 0.82
C VAL A 51 25.28 18.77 2.04
N LYS A 52 24.93 19.99 2.44
CA LYS A 52 24.06 20.25 3.58
C LYS A 52 22.63 19.82 3.30
N ASP A 53 22.13 19.96 2.07
CA ASP A 53 20.81 19.46 1.67
C ASP A 53 20.78 17.93 1.67
N ILE A 54 21.83 17.29 1.14
CA ILE A 54 21.99 15.83 1.21
C ILE A 54 22.00 15.35 2.67
N LEU A 55 22.74 16.05 3.53
CA LEU A 55 22.78 15.75 4.96
C LEU A 55 21.40 15.94 5.60
N ARG A 56 20.67 16.99 5.23
CA ARG A 56 19.30 17.25 5.70
C ARG A 56 18.35 16.12 5.35
N ILE A 57 18.36 15.63 4.11
CA ILE A 57 17.54 14.48 3.69
C ILE A 57 17.86 13.24 4.52
N ILE A 58 19.15 12.95 4.73
CA ILE A 58 19.57 11.81 5.56
C ILE A 58 19.06 11.96 7.00
N LEU A 59 19.22 13.14 7.60
CA LEU A 59 18.84 13.37 8.98
C LEU A 59 17.31 13.40 9.17
N ALA A 60 16.56 13.93 8.21
CA ALA A 60 15.10 13.93 8.20
C ALA A 60 14.53 12.50 8.21
N ASP A 61 15.00 11.63 7.30
CA ASP A 61 14.60 10.22 7.26
C ASP A 61 14.96 9.46 8.55
N LEU A 62 16.19 9.64 9.03
CA LEU A 62 16.67 8.98 10.23
C LEU A 62 15.97 9.48 11.50
N TYR A 63 15.60 10.75 11.56
CA TYR A 63 14.85 11.32 12.67
C TYR A 63 13.42 10.76 12.71
N SER A 64 12.72 10.72 11.56
CA SER A 64 11.40 10.06 11.43
C SER A 64 11.45 8.61 11.91
N THR A 65 12.43 7.86 11.40
CA THR A 65 12.65 6.46 11.78
C THR A 65 12.92 6.31 13.28
N TYR A 66 13.77 7.18 13.85
CA TYR A 66 14.10 7.18 15.28
C TYR A 66 12.90 7.47 16.18
N LYS A 67 12.05 8.45 15.82
CA LYS A 67 10.86 8.84 16.58
C LYS A 67 9.84 7.71 16.64
N ARG A 68 9.74 6.89 15.58
CA ARG A 68 8.85 5.73 15.55
C ARG A 68 9.32 4.59 16.46
N ASP A 69 10.55 4.13 16.26
CA ASP A 69 11.21 3.19 17.16
C ASP A 69 12.73 3.36 17.09
N PRO A 70 13.40 3.75 18.20
CA PRO A 70 14.86 3.92 18.24
C PRO A 70 15.68 2.68 17.88
N LYS A 71 15.08 1.49 17.84
CA LYS A 71 15.71 0.23 17.43
C LYS A 71 15.58 -0.05 15.93
N LEU A 72 14.72 0.65 15.22
CA LEU A 72 14.50 0.46 13.79
C LEU A 72 15.75 0.84 13.00
N CYS A 73 16.05 0.08 11.96
CA CYS A 73 17.15 0.32 11.04
C CYS A 73 16.65 0.85 9.70
N THR A 74 17.52 1.52 8.96
CA THR A 74 17.18 2.08 7.65
C THR A 74 17.98 1.36 6.55
N GLY A 75 17.28 0.73 5.61
CA GLY A 75 17.81 0.08 4.43
C GLY A 75 18.32 1.09 3.41
N PHE A 76 19.63 1.25 3.31
CA PHE A 76 20.28 2.25 2.48
C PHE A 76 20.86 1.66 1.20
N ALA A 77 20.54 2.28 0.06
CA ALA A 77 20.99 1.86 -1.26
C ALA A 77 22.32 2.55 -1.62
N ARG A 78 23.29 1.80 -2.16
CA ARG A 78 24.65 2.32 -2.43
C ARG A 78 25.06 2.25 -3.90
N LYS A 79 24.29 1.56 -4.76
CA LYS A 79 24.64 1.39 -6.17
C LYS A 79 24.48 2.73 -6.90
N HIS A 80 25.29 2.96 -7.92
CA HIS A 80 25.25 4.20 -8.71
C HIS A 80 23.86 4.43 -9.35
N THR A 81 23.24 3.36 -9.83
CA THR A 81 21.92 3.38 -10.48
C THR A 81 20.77 3.75 -9.56
N ASP A 82 20.94 3.69 -8.23
CA ASP A 82 19.91 4.06 -7.26
C ASP A 82 19.79 5.60 -7.10
N TRP A 83 20.76 6.37 -7.60
CA TRP A 83 20.93 7.81 -7.35
C TRP A 83 21.12 8.61 -8.64
N THR A 84 20.43 8.21 -9.71
CA THR A 84 20.41 8.96 -10.97
C THR A 84 19.64 10.27 -10.77
N VAL A 85 20.30 11.41 -11.01
CA VAL A 85 19.74 12.74 -10.72
C VAL A 85 18.52 13.07 -11.59
N LYS A 86 18.56 12.74 -12.88
CA LYS A 86 17.47 12.98 -13.83
C LYS A 86 16.35 11.93 -13.78
N ASP A 87 16.33 11.09 -12.75
CA ASP A 87 15.30 10.07 -12.59
C ASP A 87 14.07 10.71 -11.93
N ARG A 88 12.92 10.66 -12.60
CA ARG A 88 11.63 11.15 -12.11
C ARG A 88 11.27 10.59 -10.72
N TYR A 89 11.65 9.35 -10.43
CA TYR A 89 11.39 8.71 -9.12
C TYR A 89 12.43 9.07 -8.05
N ASN A 90 13.48 9.81 -8.43
CA ASN A 90 14.37 10.52 -7.54
C ASN A 90 13.98 12.01 -7.54
N GLY A 91 12.75 12.34 -7.16
CA GLY A 91 12.16 13.67 -7.36
C GLY A 91 12.89 14.84 -6.67
N GLN A 92 13.71 14.56 -5.64
CA GLN A 92 14.61 15.56 -5.05
C GLN A 92 15.91 15.78 -5.84
N GLY A 93 16.24 14.93 -6.82
CA GLY A 93 17.45 15.02 -7.63
C GLY A 93 18.73 14.63 -6.89
N ILE A 94 18.63 13.71 -5.93
CA ILE A 94 19.74 13.33 -5.04
C ILE A 94 20.88 12.69 -5.85
N PRO A 95 22.10 13.26 -5.82
CA PRO A 95 23.24 12.68 -6.51
C PRO A 95 23.89 11.55 -5.70
N ARG A 96 24.71 10.72 -6.37
CA ARG A 96 25.48 9.62 -5.75
C ARG A 96 26.39 10.05 -4.58
N LYS A 97 26.67 11.35 -4.45
CA LYS A 97 27.37 11.98 -3.31
C LYS A 97 26.71 11.65 -1.95
N ILE A 98 25.43 11.31 -1.90
CA ILE A 98 24.74 10.87 -0.67
C ILE A 98 25.44 9.71 0.05
N VAL A 99 26.02 8.78 -0.71
CA VAL A 99 26.74 7.66 -0.11
C VAL A 99 28.05 8.12 0.53
N ASP A 100 28.73 9.11 -0.05
CA ASP A 100 29.96 9.66 0.51
C ASP A 100 29.66 10.42 1.81
N VAL A 101 28.52 11.12 1.87
CA VAL A 101 28.01 11.74 3.11
C VAL A 101 27.71 10.68 4.17
N VAL A 102 27.02 9.59 3.81
CA VAL A 102 26.78 8.47 4.74
C VAL A 102 28.08 7.86 5.25
N ASP A 103 29.10 7.70 4.39
CA ASP A 103 30.40 7.18 4.78
C ASP A 103 31.16 8.13 5.72
N ALA A 104 31.04 9.45 5.51
CA ALA A 104 31.57 10.46 6.42
C ALA A 104 30.89 10.40 7.79
N LEU A 105 29.56 10.30 7.85
CA LEU A 105 28.79 10.16 9.10
C LEU A 105 29.13 8.87 9.85
N LYS A 106 29.33 7.76 9.11
CA LYS A 106 29.82 6.50 9.67
C LYS A 106 31.21 6.68 10.30
N LYS A 107 32.16 7.29 9.57
CA LYS A 107 33.53 7.53 10.07
C LYS A 107 33.54 8.43 11.30
N ALA A 108 32.67 9.43 11.34
CA ALA A 108 32.47 10.33 12.48
C ALA A 108 31.64 9.71 13.63
N ARG A 109 31.26 8.42 13.53
CA ARG A 109 30.49 7.67 14.55
C ARG A 109 29.10 8.26 14.83
N TYR A 110 28.48 8.94 13.87
CA TYR A 110 27.05 9.29 13.93
C TYR A 110 26.14 8.13 13.49
N LEU A 111 26.64 7.24 12.62
CA LEU A 111 25.90 6.08 12.11
C LEU A 111 26.60 4.77 12.45
N ARG A 112 25.82 3.80 12.94
CA ARG A 112 26.14 2.38 12.79
C ARG A 112 25.88 1.99 11.34
N TYR A 113 26.67 1.06 10.82
CA TYR A 113 26.58 0.59 9.45
C TYR A 113 26.79 -0.92 9.41
N GLU A 114 25.87 -1.63 8.77
CA GLU A 114 26.04 -3.02 8.36
C GLU A 114 26.12 -3.08 6.83
N PRO A 115 27.16 -3.71 6.25
CA PRO A 115 27.23 -3.89 4.82
C PRO A 115 26.07 -4.74 4.31
N GLY A 116 25.57 -4.38 3.13
CA GLY A 116 24.70 -5.25 2.37
C GLY A 116 25.52 -6.30 1.61
N TYR A 117 24.86 -7.34 1.12
CA TYR A 117 25.45 -8.33 0.21
C TYR A 117 24.54 -8.53 -1.00
N SER A 118 25.17 -8.73 -2.15
CA SER A 118 24.47 -9.15 -3.36
C SER A 118 24.35 -10.68 -3.35
N LYS A 119 23.20 -11.17 -3.77
CA LYS A 119 22.83 -12.57 -3.88
C LYS A 119 23.87 -13.30 -4.74
N LYS A 120 24.46 -14.37 -4.21
CA LYS A 120 25.16 -15.38 -5.00
C LYS A 120 24.18 -16.43 -5.53
N ALA A 121 24.58 -17.22 -6.51
CA ALA A 121 23.76 -18.34 -7.00
C ALA A 121 23.46 -19.30 -5.82
N GLY A 122 22.18 -19.42 -5.44
CA GLY A 122 21.73 -20.23 -4.30
C GLY A 122 21.08 -19.41 -3.18
N ASP A 123 21.53 -18.16 -2.97
CA ASP A 123 21.03 -17.27 -1.94
C ASP A 123 19.57 -16.86 -2.20
N SER A 124 18.80 -16.59 -1.15
CA SER A 124 17.41 -16.19 -1.29
C SER A 124 17.22 -14.70 -1.54
N LYS A 125 18.18 -13.84 -1.17
CA LYS A 125 17.99 -12.38 -1.20
C LYS A 125 19.26 -11.56 -1.50
N ASP A 126 19.04 -10.44 -2.19
CA ASP A 126 19.90 -9.24 -2.11
C ASP A 126 19.56 -8.50 -0.81
N GLN A 127 20.54 -8.19 0.03
CA GLN A 127 20.32 -7.35 1.20
C GLN A 127 21.00 -6.00 1.00
N ARG A 128 20.22 -4.91 1.02
CA ARG A 128 20.76 -3.53 1.07
C ARG A 128 21.50 -3.31 2.38
N SER A 129 22.46 -2.38 2.40
CA SER A 129 23.12 -1.99 3.66
C SER A 129 22.12 -1.47 4.68
N ARG A 130 22.48 -1.52 5.97
CA ARG A 130 21.68 -0.95 7.05
C ARG A 130 22.45 0.17 7.72
N ILE A 131 21.78 1.29 7.95
CA ILE A 131 22.27 2.37 8.79
C ILE A 131 21.35 2.58 9.98
N GLN A 132 21.91 3.02 11.09
CA GLN A 132 21.15 3.35 12.29
C GLN A 132 21.87 4.44 13.08
N PRO A 133 21.17 5.44 13.65
CA PRO A 133 21.77 6.44 14.52
C PRO A 133 22.51 5.81 15.71
N THR A 134 23.76 6.22 15.95
CA THR A 134 24.50 5.88 17.17
C THR A 134 23.94 6.65 18.36
N LYS A 135 24.46 6.39 19.57
CA LYS A 135 24.13 7.21 20.75
C LYS A 135 24.39 8.69 20.50
N ASN A 136 25.50 9.04 19.83
CA ASN A 136 25.85 10.44 19.53
C ASN A 136 24.76 11.14 18.73
N LEU A 137 24.27 10.52 17.66
CA LEU A 137 23.20 11.11 16.85
C LEU A 137 21.85 11.08 17.57
N LYS A 138 21.54 10.01 18.31
CA LYS A 138 20.31 9.91 19.10
C LYS A 138 20.22 10.98 20.18
N ASP A 139 21.34 11.30 20.83
CA ASP A 139 21.38 12.34 21.86
C ASP A 139 21.19 13.75 21.27
N LEU A 140 21.55 13.97 19.99
CA LEU A 140 21.19 15.18 19.25
C LEU A 140 19.70 15.19 18.89
N PHE A 141 19.17 14.07 18.37
CA PHE A 141 17.74 13.94 18.04
C PHE A 141 16.82 14.14 19.24
N LYS A 142 17.21 13.73 20.45
CA LYS A 142 16.41 13.99 21.67
C LYS A 142 16.22 15.47 21.98
N LYS A 143 17.14 16.32 21.51
CA LYS A 143 17.10 17.77 21.72
C LYS A 143 16.31 18.50 20.63
N LEU A 144 16.02 17.82 19.51
CA LEU A 144 15.17 18.37 18.48
C LEU A 144 13.72 18.37 18.96
N VAL A 145 13.08 19.52 18.81
CA VAL A 145 11.65 19.68 18.92
C VAL A 145 11.19 20.05 17.52
N LEU A 146 10.61 19.07 16.82
CA LEU A 146 9.99 19.29 15.52
C LEU A 146 8.51 19.00 15.69
N SER A 147 7.68 19.97 15.32
CA SER A 147 6.26 19.71 15.14
C SER A 147 6.09 18.69 14.00
N PRO A 148 5.11 17.81 14.07
CA PRO A 148 4.92 16.78 13.06
C PRO A 148 4.68 17.31 11.63
N ASN A 149 4.12 18.54 11.50
CA ASN A 149 3.90 19.20 10.20
C ASN A 149 5.19 19.76 9.57
N GLU A 150 6.28 19.88 10.33
CA GLU A 150 7.55 20.37 9.78
C GLU A 150 8.34 19.31 9.01
N LEU A 151 7.93 18.04 9.10
CA LEU A 151 8.61 16.91 8.44
C LEU A 151 7.76 16.37 7.29
N ASP A 152 8.10 16.76 6.07
CA ASP A 152 7.48 16.24 4.85
C ASP A 152 8.13 14.90 4.48
N ALA A 153 7.37 13.81 4.62
CA ALA A 153 7.83 12.48 4.24
C ALA A 153 7.79 12.21 2.73
N HIS A 154 7.09 13.04 1.95
CA HIS A 154 6.77 12.76 0.55
C HIS A 154 7.18 13.93 -0.37
N HIS A 155 8.19 14.70 0.04
CA HIS A 155 8.66 15.86 -0.70
C HIS A 155 9.08 15.47 -2.13
N LYS A 156 8.40 16.09 -3.10
CA LYS A 156 8.59 15.84 -4.54
C LYS A 156 8.47 14.36 -4.90
N GLN A 157 7.65 13.59 -4.17
CA GLN A 157 7.40 12.20 -4.51
C GLN A 157 6.45 12.10 -5.71
N GLU A 158 6.79 11.26 -6.68
CA GLU A 158 6.01 11.08 -7.91
C GLU A 158 4.65 10.41 -7.60
N THR A 159 3.56 11.06 -8.01
CA THR A 159 2.17 10.61 -7.79
C THR A 159 1.61 9.79 -8.95
N ILE A 160 2.27 9.79 -10.12
CA ILE A 160 1.87 9.04 -11.32
C ILE A 160 3.03 8.15 -11.78
N VAL A 161 2.82 6.84 -11.75
CA VAL A 161 3.81 5.84 -12.15
C VAL A 161 3.33 5.14 -13.42
N LEU A 162 4.06 5.25 -14.53
CA LEU A 162 3.84 4.44 -15.72
C LEU A 162 4.85 3.29 -15.75
N LYS A 163 4.37 2.06 -15.87
CA LYS A 163 5.21 0.87 -16.05
C LYS A 163 5.13 0.36 -17.48
N ASP A 164 6.24 -0.11 -18.01
CA ASP A 164 6.29 -0.76 -19.32
C ASP A 164 5.68 -2.18 -19.30
N HIS A 165 5.86 -2.95 -20.38
CA HIS A 165 5.38 -4.32 -20.47
C HIS A 165 6.08 -5.30 -19.52
N ALA A 166 7.32 -4.98 -19.12
CA ALA A 166 8.11 -5.75 -18.16
C ALA A 166 7.82 -5.35 -16.70
N GLY A 167 6.96 -4.35 -16.48
CA GLY A 167 6.64 -3.83 -15.14
C GLY A 167 7.69 -2.85 -14.61
N VAL A 168 8.62 -2.39 -15.46
CA VAL A 168 9.66 -1.44 -15.09
C VAL A 168 9.09 -0.02 -15.21
N PRO A 169 9.31 0.86 -14.21
CA PRO A 169 8.88 2.25 -14.30
C PRO A 169 9.55 2.99 -15.47
N VAL A 170 8.73 3.57 -16.34
CA VAL A 170 9.15 4.49 -17.41
C VAL A 170 9.50 5.83 -16.75
N LYS A 171 10.69 6.36 -17.07
CA LYS A 171 11.23 7.55 -16.38
C LYS A 171 10.91 8.85 -17.11
N ASP A 172 10.70 8.78 -18.42
CA ASP A 172 10.68 9.88 -19.38
C ASP A 172 9.35 9.97 -20.14
N TYR A 173 8.23 9.66 -19.48
CA TYR A 173 6.92 9.88 -20.08
C TYR A 173 6.56 11.38 -20.12
N GLU A 174 5.79 11.76 -21.14
CA GLU A 174 5.31 13.12 -21.38
C GLU A 174 4.20 13.54 -20.40
N GLU A 175 4.26 14.79 -19.93
CA GLU A 175 3.22 15.42 -19.11
C GLU A 175 2.06 15.90 -20.00
N ILE A 176 1.22 14.97 -20.46
CA ILE A 176 0.01 15.29 -21.22
C ILE A 176 -1.08 15.89 -20.31
N PRO A 177 -2.06 16.65 -20.84
CA PRO A 177 -3.13 17.25 -20.04
C PRO A 177 -3.90 16.28 -19.13
N ALA A 178 -4.06 15.02 -19.56
CA ALA A 178 -4.68 13.98 -18.75
C ALA A 178 -3.85 13.64 -17.51
N VAL A 179 -2.52 13.49 -17.65
CA VAL A 179 -1.61 13.21 -16.54
C VAL A 179 -1.60 14.35 -15.53
N ILE A 180 -1.56 15.59 -16.01
CA ILE A 180 -1.63 16.79 -15.15
C ILE A 180 -2.93 16.81 -14.33
N ARG A 181 -4.08 16.47 -14.94
CA ARG A 181 -5.36 16.38 -14.21
C ARG A 181 -5.36 15.26 -13.17
N MET A 182 -4.91 14.07 -13.55
CA MET A 182 -4.83 12.93 -12.62
C MET A 182 -3.92 13.23 -11.44
N ARG A 183 -2.77 13.85 -11.70
CA ARG A 183 -1.79 14.28 -10.70
C ARG A 183 -2.43 15.20 -9.64
N LYS A 184 -3.16 16.23 -10.08
CA LYS A 184 -3.88 17.15 -9.18
C LYS A 184 -4.87 16.43 -8.27
N VAL A 185 -5.58 15.42 -8.78
CA VAL A 185 -6.54 14.64 -7.97
C VAL A 185 -5.80 13.83 -6.89
N VAL A 186 -4.69 13.19 -7.25
CA VAL A 186 -3.88 12.42 -6.29
C VAL A 186 -3.25 13.33 -5.24
N GLU A 187 -2.74 14.48 -5.65
CA GLU A 187 -2.16 15.50 -4.74
C GLU A 187 -3.23 16.03 -3.77
N SER A 188 -4.40 16.42 -4.27
CA SER A 188 -5.51 16.90 -3.42
C SER A 188 -5.97 15.84 -2.41
N TYR A 189 -6.01 14.57 -2.83
CA TYR A 189 -6.31 13.47 -1.92
C TYR A 189 -5.24 13.29 -0.84
N ASN A 190 -3.95 13.30 -1.23
CA ASN A 190 -2.87 13.16 -0.27
C ASN A 190 -2.85 14.34 0.73
N GLU A 191 -3.08 15.56 0.27
CA GLU A 191 -3.20 16.75 1.13
C GLU A 191 -4.36 16.66 2.12
N MET A 192 -5.54 16.22 1.66
CA MET A 192 -6.70 16.00 2.54
C MET A 192 -6.39 14.94 3.60
N MET A 193 -5.80 13.81 3.21
CA MET A 193 -5.48 12.72 4.13
C MET A 193 -4.51 13.13 5.26
N LEU A 194 -3.60 14.08 5.02
CA LEU A 194 -2.68 14.56 6.05
C LEU A 194 -3.38 15.24 7.24
N LYS A 195 -4.62 15.69 7.07
CA LYS A 195 -5.44 16.29 8.12
C LYS A 195 -6.12 15.26 9.04
N HIS A 196 -6.00 13.97 8.72
CA HIS A 196 -6.71 12.90 9.42
C HIS A 196 -5.75 11.92 10.10
N HIS A 197 -6.16 11.44 11.26
CA HIS A 197 -5.45 10.41 12.00
C HIS A 197 -5.92 9.01 11.59
N VAL A 198 -5.08 8.27 10.88
CA VAL A 198 -5.35 6.87 10.52
C VAL A 198 -4.34 5.95 11.19
N ASP A 199 -4.84 4.98 11.97
CA ASP A 199 -4.01 4.05 12.72
C ASP A 199 -4.75 2.72 12.96
N VAL A 200 -4.04 1.68 13.40
CA VAL A 200 -4.59 0.37 13.71
C VAL A 200 -4.75 0.24 15.22
N ALA A 201 -5.99 0.29 15.69
CA ALA A 201 -6.36 0.41 17.09
C ALA A 201 -5.91 -0.78 17.95
N SER A 202 -5.81 -1.97 17.37
CA SER A 202 -5.38 -3.17 18.09
C SER A 202 -3.87 -3.22 18.36
N LEU A 203 -3.07 -2.41 17.66
CA LEU A 203 -1.62 -2.44 17.79
C LEU A 203 -1.10 -1.59 18.95
N ARG A 204 -0.12 -2.15 19.66
CA ARG A 204 0.60 -1.48 20.75
C ARG A 204 1.58 -0.41 20.24
N LYS A 205 2.14 -0.62 19.05
CA LYS A 205 3.03 0.30 18.35
C LYS A 205 2.47 0.55 16.95
N PRO A 206 2.75 1.70 16.32
CA PRO A 206 2.34 2.00 14.94
C PRO A 206 3.25 1.27 13.92
N ILE A 207 3.45 -0.03 14.14
CA ILE A 207 4.27 -0.93 13.34
C ILE A 207 3.59 -2.30 13.33
N PHE A 208 3.45 -2.88 12.14
CA PHE A 208 3.11 -4.29 11.97
C PHE A 208 4.30 -5.05 11.37
N GLU A 209 4.66 -6.19 11.96
CA GLU A 209 5.71 -7.07 11.45
C GLU A 209 5.08 -8.27 10.77
N ARG A 210 5.45 -8.49 9.50
CA ARG A 210 4.99 -9.62 8.70
C ARG A 210 6.15 -10.57 8.43
N GLU A 211 5.89 -11.86 8.59
CA GLU A 211 6.80 -12.92 8.17
C GLU A 211 6.35 -13.51 6.84
N HIS A 212 7.31 -13.69 5.93
CA HIS A 212 7.14 -14.34 4.64
C HIS A 212 8.07 -15.54 4.57
N THR A 213 7.50 -16.73 4.43
CA THR A 213 8.25 -17.97 4.22
C THR A 213 8.28 -18.29 2.74
N ASN A 214 9.47 -18.40 2.16
CA ASN A 214 9.61 -18.78 0.76
C ASN A 214 9.48 -20.30 0.54
N GLU A 215 9.58 -20.75 -0.71
CA GLU A 215 9.44 -22.17 -1.08
C GLU A 215 10.51 -23.08 -0.47
N LYS A 216 11.64 -22.52 -0.04
CA LYS A 216 12.73 -23.24 0.63
C LYS A 216 12.58 -23.28 2.16
N GLY A 217 11.50 -22.72 2.71
CA GLY A 217 11.28 -22.61 4.14
C GLY A 217 12.00 -21.44 4.81
N GLU A 218 12.66 -20.56 4.05
CA GLU A 218 13.38 -19.41 4.62
C GLU A 218 12.37 -18.32 5.00
N VAL A 219 12.39 -17.95 6.28
CA VAL A 219 11.52 -16.92 6.85
C VAL A 219 12.17 -15.56 6.73
N THR A 220 11.41 -14.59 6.28
CA THR A 220 11.89 -13.23 6.12
C THR A 220 10.91 -12.23 6.69
N LYS A 221 11.42 -11.20 7.35
CA LYS A 221 10.60 -10.20 8.03
C LYS A 221 10.44 -8.95 7.20
N GLU A 222 9.24 -8.40 7.23
CA GLU A 222 8.88 -7.12 6.64
C GLU A 222 8.26 -6.25 7.74
N VAL A 223 8.84 -5.07 7.94
CA VAL A 223 8.27 -4.06 8.83
C VAL A 223 7.34 -3.16 8.01
N ILE A 224 6.11 -3.01 8.47
CA ILE A 224 5.08 -2.15 7.89
C ILE A 224 4.81 -1.02 8.89
N PRO A 225 5.39 0.17 8.69
CA PRO A 225 5.06 1.33 9.49
C PRO A 225 3.62 1.78 9.25
N ILE A 226 3.01 2.33 10.29
CA ILE A 226 1.64 2.84 10.30
C ILE A 226 1.69 4.31 10.76
N GLY A 227 0.78 5.12 10.22
CA GLY A 227 0.63 6.53 10.57
C GLY A 227 0.77 7.47 9.38
N PRO A 228 0.75 8.79 9.63
CA PRO A 228 0.55 9.80 8.59
C PRO A 228 1.58 9.76 7.45
N ASP A 229 2.85 9.50 7.77
CA ASP A 229 3.94 9.42 6.80
C ASP A 229 3.97 8.12 5.96
N HIS A 230 2.95 7.27 6.10
CA HIS A 230 2.74 6.05 5.29
C HIS A 230 1.34 6.04 4.66
N MET A 231 0.68 7.20 4.55
CA MET A 231 -0.63 7.35 3.91
C MET A 231 -0.55 7.83 2.46
N PHE A 232 0.62 8.28 2.00
CA PHE A 232 0.79 8.77 0.63
C PHE A 232 0.37 7.73 -0.40
N THR A 233 -0.43 8.20 -1.35
CA THR A 233 -0.88 7.40 -2.47
C THR A 233 -0.40 7.94 -3.80
N TYR A 234 -0.32 7.04 -4.77
CA TYR A 234 0.03 7.32 -6.16
C TYR A 234 -0.77 6.38 -7.07
N ARG A 235 -0.91 6.74 -8.33
CA ARG A 235 -1.56 5.89 -9.33
C ARG A 235 -0.53 5.14 -10.17
N VAL A 236 -0.84 3.88 -10.46
CA VAL A 236 0.00 3.03 -11.31
C VAL A 236 -0.72 2.72 -12.61
N PHE A 237 -0.09 3.10 -13.72
CA PHE A 237 -0.46 2.77 -15.08
C PHE A 237 0.55 1.75 -15.63
N SER A 238 0.14 0.97 -16.63
CA SER A 238 0.94 -0.17 -17.11
C SER A 238 1.03 -0.23 -18.63
N ARG A 239 1.84 -1.17 -19.13
CA ARG A 239 2.03 -1.47 -20.56
C ARG A 239 2.71 -0.35 -21.37
N GLY A 240 3.27 0.66 -20.70
CA GLY A 240 3.85 1.83 -21.37
C GLY A 240 2.82 2.56 -22.24
N ASP A 241 1.53 2.44 -21.91
CA ASP A 241 0.47 3.05 -22.69
C ASP A 241 0.53 4.57 -22.56
N ALA A 242 0.91 5.24 -23.66
CA ALA A 242 1.04 6.70 -23.73
C ALA A 242 -0.28 7.44 -23.44
N LYS A 243 -1.44 6.75 -23.50
CA LYS A 243 -2.75 7.31 -23.15
C LYS A 243 -3.14 7.11 -21.68
N PHE A 244 -2.36 6.35 -20.91
CA PHE A 244 -2.63 6.06 -19.50
C PHE A 244 -4.01 5.41 -19.27
N ARG A 245 -4.39 4.47 -20.13
CA ARG A 245 -5.69 3.75 -20.09
C ARG A 245 -5.58 2.27 -19.72
N LYS A 246 -4.44 1.88 -19.16
CA LYS A 246 -4.17 0.52 -18.68
C LYS A 246 -3.83 0.59 -17.20
N HIS A 247 -4.50 -0.22 -16.38
CA HIS A 247 -4.32 -0.30 -14.93
C HIS A 247 -4.95 0.86 -14.13
N GLY A 248 -4.27 1.99 -13.93
CA GLY A 248 -4.80 3.19 -13.27
C GLY A 248 -5.11 3.15 -11.75
N ARG A 249 -5.11 1.98 -11.09
CA ARG A 249 -5.40 1.87 -9.64
C ARG A 249 -4.46 2.68 -8.73
N TRP A 250 -4.97 2.96 -7.53
CA TRP A 250 -4.29 3.69 -6.45
C TRP A 250 -3.49 2.75 -5.54
N TYR A 251 -2.28 3.17 -5.18
CA TYR A 251 -1.32 2.41 -4.35
C TYR A 251 -0.64 3.30 -3.32
N GLY A 252 -0.06 2.71 -2.28
CA GLY A 252 0.92 3.36 -1.41
C GLY A 252 0.56 3.30 0.07
N GLY A 253 -0.68 3.68 0.40
CA GLY A 253 -1.18 3.71 1.77
C GLY A 253 -0.98 2.40 2.52
N PHE A 254 -0.50 2.48 3.77
CA PHE A 254 -0.13 1.31 4.58
C PHE A 254 -1.26 0.29 4.74
N TRP A 255 -2.52 0.73 4.72
CA TRP A 255 -3.71 -0.11 4.86
C TRP A 255 -3.79 -1.19 3.78
N GLN A 256 -3.31 -0.91 2.56
CA GLN A 256 -3.27 -1.89 1.47
C GLN A 256 -2.33 -3.06 1.80
N ARG A 257 -1.32 -2.80 2.63
CA ARG A 257 -0.33 -3.79 3.06
C ARG A 257 -0.76 -4.54 4.30
N LEU A 258 -1.85 -4.20 4.99
CA LEU A 258 -2.32 -4.94 6.17
C LEU A 258 -2.95 -6.29 5.79
N PRO A 259 -2.79 -7.33 6.62
CA PRO A 259 -3.36 -8.64 6.36
C PRO A 259 -4.90 -8.62 6.46
N LYS A 260 -5.54 -9.36 5.57
CA LYS A 260 -6.99 -9.69 5.61
C LYS A 260 -7.23 -11.18 5.92
N LYS A 261 -6.31 -12.07 5.52
CA LYS A 261 -6.40 -13.52 5.76
C LYS A 261 -5.71 -13.91 7.08
N ARG A 262 -6.30 -14.84 7.85
CA ARG A 262 -5.90 -15.31 9.20
C ARG A 262 -6.08 -14.29 10.33
N VAL A 263 -5.62 -13.07 10.13
CA VAL A 263 -5.87 -11.93 11.02
C VAL A 263 -6.27 -10.77 10.12
N ASP A 264 -7.46 -10.23 10.35
CA ASP A 264 -7.95 -9.06 9.62
C ASP A 264 -7.63 -7.80 10.41
N LEU A 265 -6.46 -7.20 10.10
CA LEU A 265 -6.07 -5.93 10.72
C LEU A 265 -6.70 -4.72 10.05
N ARG A 266 -7.37 -4.88 8.90
CA ARG A 266 -8.07 -3.76 8.25
C ARG A 266 -9.30 -3.37 9.05
N ARG A 267 -9.99 -4.34 9.64
CA ARG A 267 -11.11 -4.14 10.58
C ARG A 267 -10.74 -3.40 11.87
N ASP A 268 -9.45 -3.39 12.20
CA ASP A 268 -8.93 -2.67 13.36
C ASP A 268 -8.45 -1.24 13.00
N ILE A 269 -8.60 -0.80 11.73
CA ILE A 269 -8.30 0.57 11.34
C ILE A 269 -9.33 1.51 11.97
N TYR A 270 -8.83 2.58 12.56
CA TYR A 270 -9.63 3.70 13.04
C TYR A 270 -9.21 4.96 12.31
N ILE A 271 -10.18 5.84 12.07
CA ILE A 271 -9.96 7.16 11.47
C ILE A 271 -10.52 8.22 12.43
N ASP A 272 -9.68 9.16 12.85
CA ASP A 272 -10.02 10.24 13.80
C ASP A 272 -10.71 9.74 15.08
N GLY A 273 -10.20 8.66 15.66
CA GLY A 273 -10.77 8.07 16.88
C GLY A 273 -12.01 7.21 16.64
N GLU A 274 -12.51 7.10 15.42
CA GLU A 274 -13.72 6.35 15.08
C GLU A 274 -13.41 4.99 14.43
N PRO A 275 -14.15 3.92 14.77
CA PRO A 275 -14.07 2.66 14.03
C PRO A 275 -14.48 2.84 12.56
N THR A 276 -14.01 1.94 11.71
CA THR A 276 -14.27 1.97 10.27
C THR A 276 -15.19 0.85 9.80
N ASP A 277 -15.61 0.96 8.54
CA ASP A 277 -16.26 -0.10 7.77
C ASP A 277 -15.61 -0.19 6.39
N GLU A 278 -15.42 -1.41 5.91
CA GLU A 278 -14.95 -1.71 4.55
C GLU A 278 -16.17 -2.06 3.70
N ILE A 279 -16.39 -1.29 2.62
CA ILE A 279 -17.48 -1.52 1.65
C ILE A 279 -16.85 -1.83 0.29
N ASP A 280 -17.20 -2.97 -0.30
CA ASP A 280 -16.62 -3.46 -1.56
C ASP A 280 -17.67 -3.78 -2.63
N PHE A 281 -17.26 -3.75 -3.89
CA PHE A 281 -18.14 -4.15 -4.99
C PHE A 281 -18.29 -5.67 -5.08
N SER A 282 -19.53 -6.14 -5.24
CA SER A 282 -19.83 -7.57 -5.33
C SER A 282 -19.54 -8.13 -6.74
N GLY A 283 -18.31 -8.64 -6.92
CA GLY A 283 -17.88 -9.27 -8.17
C GLY A 283 -17.71 -8.25 -9.30
N LEU A 284 -16.92 -7.19 -9.07
CA LEU A 284 -16.78 -6.08 -10.00
C LEU A 284 -16.34 -6.50 -11.40
N HIS A 285 -15.20 -7.19 -11.54
CA HIS A 285 -14.63 -7.52 -12.85
C HIS A 285 -15.55 -8.35 -13.77
N PRO A 286 -16.17 -9.47 -13.32
CA PRO A 286 -17.11 -10.18 -14.19
C PRO A 286 -18.34 -9.34 -14.54
N THR A 287 -18.77 -8.43 -13.64
CA THR A 287 -19.88 -7.52 -13.91
C THR A 287 -19.51 -6.46 -14.95
N LEU A 288 -18.32 -5.87 -14.87
CA LEU A 288 -17.80 -4.95 -15.88
C LEU A 288 -17.70 -5.63 -17.26
N LEU A 289 -17.20 -6.86 -17.33
CA LEU A 289 -17.18 -7.62 -18.58
C LEU A 289 -18.59 -7.88 -19.13
N ALA A 290 -19.55 -8.20 -18.27
CA ALA A 290 -20.93 -8.38 -18.71
C ALA A 290 -21.54 -7.10 -19.27
N LEU A 291 -21.23 -5.94 -18.67
CA LEU A 291 -21.68 -4.64 -19.15
C LEU A 291 -21.11 -4.29 -20.52
N GLU A 292 -19.87 -4.69 -20.85
CA GLU A 292 -19.32 -4.55 -22.22
C GLU A 292 -20.18 -5.28 -23.27
N HIS A 293 -20.93 -6.30 -22.85
CA HIS A 293 -21.88 -7.07 -23.66
C HIS A 293 -23.35 -6.64 -23.47
N GLY A 294 -23.60 -5.51 -22.79
CA GLY A 294 -24.94 -5.00 -22.52
C GLY A 294 -25.77 -5.87 -21.57
N LYS A 295 -25.11 -6.64 -20.69
CA LYS A 295 -25.74 -7.54 -19.72
C LYS A 295 -25.41 -7.11 -18.29
N LEU A 296 -26.38 -7.30 -17.38
CA LEU A 296 -26.17 -7.16 -15.94
C LEU A 296 -26.21 -8.55 -15.29
N LEU A 297 -25.24 -8.85 -14.42
CA LEU A 297 -25.19 -10.11 -13.69
C LEU A 297 -26.04 -10.03 -12.42
N GLU A 298 -26.93 -10.99 -12.23
CA GLU A 298 -27.77 -11.13 -11.05
C GLU A 298 -27.28 -12.24 -10.11
N GLY A 299 -27.65 -12.16 -8.84
CA GLY A 299 -27.31 -13.17 -7.82
C GLY A 299 -25.82 -13.28 -7.51
N ASP A 300 -25.38 -14.45 -7.04
CA ASP A 300 -23.96 -14.76 -6.87
C ASP A 300 -23.33 -15.10 -8.22
N LYS A 301 -22.31 -14.33 -8.58
CA LYS A 301 -21.65 -14.34 -9.89
C LYS A 301 -20.86 -15.63 -10.06
N TYR A 302 -20.39 -16.22 -8.99
CA TYR A 302 -19.48 -17.36 -8.97
C TYR A 302 -20.15 -18.67 -8.52
N ASP A 303 -21.37 -18.61 -7.99
CA ASP A 303 -22.16 -19.82 -7.76
C ASP A 303 -22.62 -20.42 -9.10
N LEU A 304 -22.27 -21.68 -9.34
CA LEU A 304 -22.63 -22.39 -10.56
C LEU A 304 -24.01 -23.07 -10.46
N GLY A 305 -24.66 -23.04 -9.29
CA GLY A 305 -25.98 -23.64 -9.04
C GLY A 305 -26.00 -25.18 -9.05
N ARG A 306 -24.84 -25.82 -9.26
CA ARG A 306 -24.67 -27.29 -9.25
C ARG A 306 -23.25 -27.67 -8.87
N GLN A 307 -23.07 -28.88 -8.35
CA GLN A 307 -21.75 -29.48 -8.17
C GLN A 307 -21.13 -29.81 -9.54
N VAL A 308 -19.89 -29.41 -9.77
CA VAL A 308 -19.14 -29.70 -11.01
C VAL A 308 -18.12 -30.82 -10.79
N LEU A 309 -17.41 -30.78 -9.66
CA LEU A 309 -16.34 -31.75 -9.36
C LEU A 309 -16.65 -32.49 -8.05
N GLU A 310 -16.91 -33.79 -8.09
CA GLU A 310 -17.28 -34.57 -6.88
C GLU A 310 -16.23 -34.51 -5.77
N ARG A 311 -14.94 -34.38 -6.13
CA ARG A 311 -13.84 -34.43 -5.16
C ARG A 311 -13.69 -33.18 -4.28
N ILE A 312 -14.38 -32.08 -4.61
CA ILE A 312 -14.37 -30.86 -3.79
C ILE A 312 -15.74 -30.70 -3.11
N PRO A 313 -15.78 -30.30 -1.83
CA PRO A 313 -17.06 -29.98 -1.19
C PRO A 313 -17.80 -28.85 -1.92
N TYR A 314 -19.12 -28.96 -2.07
CA TYR A 314 -19.96 -27.94 -2.71
C TYR A 314 -19.73 -26.54 -2.12
N SER A 315 -19.60 -26.47 -0.79
CA SER A 315 -19.34 -25.24 -0.04
C SER A 315 -18.02 -24.54 -0.41
N GLN A 316 -17.06 -25.25 -0.99
CA GLN A 316 -15.77 -24.69 -1.41
C GLN A 316 -15.75 -24.30 -2.89
N GLN A 317 -16.60 -24.91 -3.73
CA GLN A 317 -16.60 -24.71 -5.17
C GLN A 317 -16.73 -23.24 -5.56
N ARG A 318 -17.64 -22.49 -4.93
CA ARG A 318 -17.86 -21.07 -5.21
C ARG A 318 -16.58 -20.22 -5.05
N ASN A 319 -15.80 -20.48 -4.00
CA ASN A 319 -14.55 -19.76 -3.75
C ASN A 319 -13.46 -20.13 -4.75
N ILE A 320 -13.36 -21.42 -5.10
CA ILE A 320 -12.46 -21.92 -6.15
C ILE A 320 -12.80 -21.26 -7.50
N VAL A 321 -14.09 -21.23 -7.88
CA VAL A 321 -14.56 -20.60 -9.11
C VAL A 321 -14.25 -19.11 -9.11
N LYS A 322 -14.52 -18.41 -7.99
CA LYS A 322 -14.19 -16.98 -7.85
C LYS A 322 -12.72 -16.70 -8.15
N GLU A 323 -11.83 -17.44 -7.50
CA GLU A 323 -10.39 -17.27 -7.68
C GLU A 323 -9.94 -17.63 -9.11
N LEU A 324 -10.40 -18.77 -9.63
CA LEU A 324 -10.09 -19.22 -10.98
C LEU A 324 -10.54 -18.21 -12.05
N VAL A 325 -11.76 -17.68 -11.95
CA VAL A 325 -12.29 -16.70 -12.91
C VAL A 325 -11.50 -15.40 -12.85
N LEU A 326 -11.19 -14.88 -11.66
CA LEU A 326 -10.39 -13.66 -11.50
C LEU A 326 -8.98 -13.84 -12.07
N ILE A 327 -8.36 -15.00 -11.87
CA ILE A 327 -7.06 -15.34 -12.49
C ILE A 327 -7.22 -15.44 -14.02
N ALA A 328 -8.25 -16.12 -14.51
CA ALA A 328 -8.50 -16.31 -15.94
C ALA A 328 -8.69 -14.98 -16.67
N ILE A 329 -9.40 -14.01 -16.09
CA ILE A 329 -9.56 -12.65 -16.66
C ILE A 329 -8.20 -11.96 -16.89
N ASN A 330 -7.22 -12.20 -16.02
CA ASN A 330 -5.88 -11.60 -16.10
C ASN A 330 -4.87 -12.44 -16.91
N ALA A 331 -5.17 -13.71 -17.16
CA ALA A 331 -4.26 -14.61 -17.85
C ALA A 331 -4.31 -14.40 -19.38
N LYS A 332 -3.23 -14.81 -20.08
CA LYS A 332 -3.14 -14.81 -21.55
C LYS A 332 -3.55 -16.14 -22.20
N SER A 333 -3.79 -17.17 -21.38
CA SER A 333 -4.19 -18.50 -21.83
C SER A 333 -4.71 -19.32 -20.64
N LYS A 334 -5.51 -20.35 -20.93
CA LYS A 334 -5.97 -21.33 -19.93
C LYS A 334 -4.81 -21.97 -19.15
N LYS A 335 -3.76 -22.39 -19.86
CA LYS A 335 -2.57 -23.00 -19.24
C LYS A 335 -1.92 -22.07 -18.22
N ALA A 336 -1.78 -20.78 -18.56
CA ALA A 336 -1.24 -19.77 -17.65
C ALA A 336 -2.15 -19.56 -16.44
N ALA A 337 -3.48 -19.48 -16.65
CA ALA A 337 -4.46 -19.34 -15.58
C ALA A 337 -4.40 -20.51 -14.59
N TYR A 338 -4.40 -21.74 -15.10
CA TYR A 338 -4.41 -22.95 -14.26
C TYR A 338 -3.10 -23.11 -13.47
N SER A 339 -1.98 -22.78 -14.11
CA SER A 339 -0.67 -22.78 -13.43
C SER A 339 -0.61 -21.71 -12.33
N ALA A 340 -1.19 -20.53 -12.56
CA ALA A 340 -1.26 -19.47 -11.56
C ALA A 340 -2.16 -19.86 -10.38
N TYR A 341 -3.36 -20.42 -10.65
CA TYR A 341 -4.26 -20.92 -9.62
C TYR A 341 -3.56 -21.95 -8.70
N ASN A 342 -2.89 -22.95 -9.28
CA ASN A 342 -2.21 -23.99 -8.49
C ASN A 342 -1.00 -23.45 -7.72
N LYS A 343 -0.34 -22.41 -8.24
CA LYS A 343 0.76 -21.74 -7.53
C LYS A 343 0.28 -21.03 -6.27
N GLU A 344 -0.90 -20.42 -6.32
CA GLU A 344 -1.52 -19.74 -5.17
C GLU A 344 -2.18 -20.73 -4.19
N ASN A 345 -2.62 -21.89 -4.68
CA ASN A 345 -3.36 -22.91 -3.93
C ASN A 345 -2.57 -24.21 -3.74
N LYS A 346 -1.32 -24.13 -3.27
CA LYS A 346 -0.45 -25.31 -3.09
C LYS A 346 -1.03 -26.41 -2.19
N HIS A 347 -1.93 -26.04 -1.28
CA HIS A 347 -2.60 -26.98 -0.36
C HIS A 347 -3.88 -27.61 -0.95
N GLN A 348 -4.36 -27.10 -2.09
CA GLN A 348 -5.58 -27.55 -2.76
C GLN A 348 -5.44 -27.37 -4.28
N THR A 349 -4.44 -28.04 -4.86
CA THR A 349 -4.23 -28.00 -6.31
C THR A 349 -5.28 -28.83 -7.04
N LEU A 350 -5.66 -28.34 -8.22
CA LEU A 350 -6.58 -29.00 -9.13
C LEU A 350 -5.86 -29.33 -10.45
N GLU A 351 -6.18 -30.48 -11.03
CA GLU A 351 -5.63 -30.82 -12.33
C GLU A 351 -6.19 -29.86 -13.40
N HIS A 352 -5.42 -29.61 -14.45
CA HIS A 352 -5.86 -28.71 -15.52
C HIS A 352 -7.22 -29.09 -16.13
N PRO A 353 -7.56 -30.38 -16.37
CA PRO A 353 -8.89 -30.76 -16.85
C PRO A 353 -10.02 -30.42 -15.87
N GLU A 354 -9.75 -30.44 -14.56
CA GLU A 354 -10.75 -30.11 -13.53
C GLU A 354 -11.01 -28.61 -13.45
N LEU A 355 -9.94 -27.81 -13.52
CA LEU A 355 -10.04 -26.37 -13.66
C LEU A 355 -10.76 -25.99 -14.96
N ASP A 356 -10.53 -26.76 -16.04
CA ASP A 356 -11.23 -26.56 -17.30
C ASP A 356 -12.73 -26.83 -17.17
N GLN A 357 -13.14 -27.87 -16.45
CA GLN A 357 -14.56 -28.15 -16.18
C GLN A 357 -15.23 -27.03 -15.39
N LEU A 358 -14.58 -26.52 -14.33
CA LEU A 358 -15.09 -25.40 -13.55
C LEU A 358 -15.23 -24.12 -14.40
N LEU A 359 -14.21 -23.81 -15.20
CA LEU A 359 -14.22 -22.65 -16.09
C LEU A 359 -15.26 -22.81 -17.21
N ALA A 360 -15.43 -24.01 -17.75
CA ALA A 360 -16.45 -24.33 -18.74
C ALA A 360 -17.86 -24.15 -18.16
N ALA A 361 -18.11 -24.64 -16.94
CA ALA A 361 -19.39 -24.44 -16.25
C ALA A 361 -19.69 -22.94 -15.98
N PHE A 362 -18.67 -22.13 -15.69
CA PHE A 362 -18.84 -20.67 -15.61
C PHE A 362 -19.21 -20.06 -16.97
N ILE A 363 -18.57 -20.51 -18.05
CA ILE A 363 -18.90 -20.07 -19.42
C ILE A 363 -20.29 -20.56 -19.84
N GLU A 364 -20.74 -21.74 -19.43
CA GLU A 364 -22.10 -22.22 -19.67
C GLU A 364 -23.13 -21.32 -18.97
N LYS A 365 -22.83 -20.86 -17.75
CA LYS A 365 -23.66 -19.87 -17.05
C LYS A 365 -23.66 -18.50 -17.75
N TYR A 366 -22.52 -18.08 -18.31
CA TYR A 366 -22.38 -16.80 -19.02
C TYR A 366 -21.73 -16.95 -20.41
N PRO A 367 -22.47 -17.45 -21.42
CA PRO A 367 -21.89 -17.79 -22.73
C PRO A 367 -21.21 -16.63 -23.46
N PHE A 368 -21.70 -15.40 -23.24
CA PHE A 368 -21.14 -14.18 -23.83
C PHE A 368 -19.72 -13.87 -23.33
N LEU A 369 -19.27 -14.45 -22.21
CA LEU A 369 -17.91 -14.25 -21.68
C LEU A 369 -16.85 -15.22 -22.24
N LYS A 370 -17.23 -16.16 -23.12
CA LYS A 370 -16.32 -17.22 -23.63
C LYS A 370 -15.02 -16.67 -24.25
N GLY A 371 -15.07 -15.53 -24.93
CA GLY A 371 -13.91 -14.88 -25.55
C GLY A 371 -13.16 -13.88 -24.66
N GLU A 372 -13.73 -13.54 -23.52
CA GLU A 372 -13.16 -12.52 -22.61
C GLU A 372 -12.18 -13.12 -21.61
N LEU A 373 -12.37 -14.39 -21.23
CA LEU A 373 -11.48 -15.08 -20.31
C LEU A 373 -10.18 -15.50 -20.99
N CYS A 374 -9.08 -15.47 -20.25
CA CYS A 374 -7.75 -15.83 -20.72
C CYS A 374 -7.23 -14.95 -21.88
N SER A 375 -7.61 -13.68 -21.91
CA SER A 375 -7.28 -12.72 -22.97
C SER A 375 -6.56 -11.44 -22.48
N ASP A 376 -6.02 -11.43 -21.24
CA ASP A 376 -5.36 -10.26 -20.60
C ASP A 376 -6.27 -9.02 -20.43
N LYS A 377 -7.60 -9.21 -20.43
CA LYS A 377 -8.61 -8.15 -20.26
C LYS A 377 -8.57 -7.47 -18.89
N GLY A 378 -8.04 -8.16 -17.88
CA GLY A 378 -7.99 -7.62 -16.52
C GLY A 378 -7.34 -6.24 -16.41
N ILE A 379 -6.34 -5.93 -17.24
CA ILE A 379 -5.67 -4.62 -17.20
C ILE A 379 -6.57 -3.46 -17.64
N ASP A 380 -7.52 -3.72 -18.53
CA ASP A 380 -8.53 -2.76 -19.00
C ASP A 380 -9.64 -2.58 -17.97
N LEU A 381 -10.10 -3.69 -17.40
CA LEU A 381 -11.07 -3.66 -16.29
C LEU A 381 -10.52 -2.90 -15.08
N MET A 382 -9.24 -3.07 -14.78
CA MET A 382 -8.56 -2.29 -13.75
C MET A 382 -8.56 -0.81 -14.07
N TYR A 383 -8.40 -0.42 -15.33
CA TYR A 383 -8.50 0.99 -15.68
C TYR A 383 -9.90 1.53 -15.39
N THR A 384 -10.95 0.81 -15.80
CA THR A 384 -12.35 1.16 -15.51
C THR A 384 -12.62 1.23 -14.02
N ASP A 385 -12.19 0.24 -13.22
CA ASP A 385 -12.34 0.27 -11.75
C ASP A 385 -11.67 1.51 -11.14
N SER A 386 -10.53 1.91 -11.68
CA SER A 386 -9.79 3.05 -11.15
C SER A 386 -10.45 4.38 -11.46
N GLN A 387 -11.27 4.46 -12.53
CA GLN A 387 -12.06 5.65 -12.83
C GLN A 387 -13.23 5.78 -11.84
N ILE A 388 -13.87 4.67 -11.46
CA ILE A 388 -14.89 4.66 -10.40
C ILE A 388 -14.26 5.11 -9.09
N THR A 389 -13.11 4.54 -8.72
CA THR A 389 -12.37 4.94 -7.51
C THR A 389 -11.96 6.41 -7.54
N GLU A 390 -11.52 6.96 -8.67
CA GLU A 390 -11.24 8.39 -8.80
C GLU A 390 -12.49 9.24 -8.57
N ALA A 391 -13.64 8.86 -9.16
CA ALA A 391 -14.90 9.57 -8.98
C ALA A 391 -15.36 9.55 -7.51
N VAL A 392 -15.25 8.40 -6.82
CA VAL A 392 -15.53 8.30 -5.38
C VAL A 392 -14.59 9.22 -4.58
N ILE A 393 -13.27 9.14 -4.82
CA ILE A 393 -12.27 9.93 -4.10
C ILE A 393 -12.52 11.42 -4.24
N LYS A 394 -12.85 11.91 -5.44
CA LYS A 394 -13.15 13.34 -5.66
C LYS A 394 -14.24 13.85 -4.74
N ARG A 395 -15.34 13.10 -4.58
CA ARG A 395 -16.46 13.48 -3.70
C ARG A 395 -16.07 13.50 -2.22
N PHE A 396 -15.18 12.61 -1.80
CA PHE A 396 -14.65 12.59 -0.44
C PHE A 396 -13.69 13.74 -0.18
N VAL A 397 -12.82 14.07 -1.14
CA VAL A 397 -11.95 15.25 -1.09
C VAL A 397 -12.78 16.54 -1.04
N GLU A 398 -13.82 16.67 -1.87
CA GLU A 398 -14.75 17.81 -1.86
C GLU A 398 -15.49 17.96 -0.52
N ALA A 399 -15.78 16.84 0.15
CA ALA A 399 -16.44 16.82 1.46
C ALA A 399 -15.45 16.96 2.65
N ASP A 400 -14.14 17.06 2.39
CA ASP A 400 -13.06 16.99 3.40
C ASP A 400 -13.23 15.78 4.34
N LYS A 401 -13.54 14.62 3.75
CA LYS A 401 -13.73 13.35 4.46
C LYS A 401 -12.66 12.33 4.05
N PRO A 402 -12.07 11.62 5.03
CA PRO A 402 -11.06 10.60 4.75
C PRO A 402 -11.69 9.34 4.18
N ILE A 403 -11.01 8.74 3.21
CA ILE A 403 -11.37 7.45 2.59
C ILE A 403 -10.10 6.68 2.25
N LEU A 404 -10.07 5.38 2.53
CA LEU A 404 -8.90 4.54 2.25
C LEU A 404 -9.22 3.56 1.11
N PRO A 405 -8.79 3.82 -0.13
CA PRO A 405 -9.06 2.94 -1.27
C PRO A 405 -8.17 1.69 -1.24
N ILE A 406 -8.78 0.54 -1.52
CA ILE A 406 -8.15 -0.76 -1.74
C ILE A 406 -8.74 -1.37 -3.01
N HIS A 407 -8.18 -0.98 -4.15
CA HIS A 407 -8.75 -1.33 -5.46
C HIS A 407 -10.20 -0.85 -5.59
N ASP A 408 -11.14 -1.80 -5.58
CA ASP A 408 -12.60 -1.64 -5.68
C ASP A 408 -13.32 -1.74 -4.32
N SER A 409 -12.55 -1.71 -3.23
CA SER A 409 -13.01 -1.65 -1.84
C SER A 409 -12.59 -0.32 -1.20
N TYR A 410 -13.39 0.18 -0.26
CA TYR A 410 -13.14 1.45 0.43
C TYR A 410 -13.36 1.32 1.93
N ILE A 411 -12.40 1.80 2.72
CA ILE A 411 -12.54 1.90 4.18
C ILE A 411 -12.86 3.35 4.55
N VAL A 412 -13.96 3.54 5.28
CA VAL A 412 -14.43 4.86 5.76
C VAL A 412 -14.82 4.78 7.23
N LYS A 413 -14.98 5.92 7.89
CA LYS A 413 -15.62 6.00 9.21
C LYS A 413 -16.99 5.34 9.18
N GLN A 414 -17.39 4.68 10.27
CA GLN A 414 -18.73 4.07 10.35
C GLN A 414 -19.86 5.09 10.16
N SER A 415 -19.66 6.32 10.63
CA SER A 415 -20.55 7.47 10.45
C SER A 415 -20.72 7.88 8.98
N ASP A 416 -19.72 7.60 8.14
CA ASP A 416 -19.70 7.96 6.72
C ASP A 416 -20.14 6.84 5.77
N ARG A 417 -20.51 5.67 6.29
CA ARG A 417 -20.94 4.50 5.49
C ARG A 417 -22.06 4.81 4.51
N ASN A 418 -23.11 5.48 4.97
CA ASN A 418 -24.25 5.82 4.12
C ASN A 418 -23.85 6.83 3.05
N PHE A 419 -22.96 7.77 3.37
CA PHE A 419 -22.41 8.70 2.41
C PHE A 419 -21.61 7.94 1.33
N LEU A 420 -20.72 7.01 1.72
CA LEU A 420 -19.99 6.16 0.79
C LEU A 420 -20.93 5.38 -0.14
N LYS A 421 -21.97 4.73 0.40
CA LYS A 421 -22.94 3.96 -0.39
C LYS A 421 -23.66 4.80 -1.45
N VAL A 422 -23.98 6.07 -1.15
CA VAL A 422 -24.56 7.00 -2.13
C VAL A 422 -23.51 7.37 -3.19
N ILE A 423 -22.32 7.77 -2.76
CA ILE A 423 -21.24 8.18 -3.67
C ILE A 423 -20.80 7.03 -4.59
N MET A 424 -20.75 5.79 -4.10
CA MET A 424 -20.45 4.61 -4.93
C MET A 424 -21.50 4.40 -6.03
N LYS A 425 -22.80 4.60 -5.73
CA LYS A 425 -23.87 4.52 -6.74
C LYS A 425 -23.72 5.60 -7.79
N ASP A 426 -23.48 6.84 -7.35
CA ASP A 426 -23.34 7.99 -8.24
C ASP A 426 -22.10 7.84 -9.14
N ALA A 427 -20.97 7.42 -8.58
CA ALA A 427 -19.73 7.16 -9.31
C ALA A 427 -19.89 6.04 -10.35
N CYS A 428 -20.56 4.93 -9.99
CA CYS A 428 -20.87 3.88 -10.95
C CYS A 428 -21.78 4.38 -12.07
N ASN A 429 -22.82 5.16 -11.74
CA ASN A 429 -23.72 5.71 -12.75
C ASN A 429 -22.99 6.70 -13.68
N GLU A 430 -22.10 7.54 -13.14
CA GLU A 430 -21.27 8.48 -13.90
C GLU A 430 -20.32 7.77 -14.87
N VAL A 431 -19.62 6.72 -14.39
CA VAL A 431 -18.57 6.06 -15.17
C VAL A 431 -19.11 4.96 -16.09
N LEU A 432 -20.14 4.23 -15.66
CA LEU A 432 -20.67 3.04 -16.34
C LEU A 432 -22.07 3.23 -16.91
N GLY A 433 -22.82 4.25 -16.48
CA GLY A 433 -24.26 4.36 -16.78
C GLY A 433 -25.15 3.35 -16.03
N HIS A 434 -24.60 2.65 -15.04
CA HIS A 434 -25.31 1.61 -14.27
C HIS A 434 -24.91 1.67 -12.80
N THR A 435 -25.82 1.27 -11.90
CA THR A 435 -25.50 1.05 -10.48
C THR A 435 -25.11 -0.40 -10.23
N LEU A 436 -24.07 -0.63 -9.45
CA LEU A 436 -23.59 -1.97 -9.09
C LEU A 436 -23.90 -2.32 -7.62
N PRO A 437 -24.12 -3.60 -7.29
CA PRO A 437 -24.28 -4.04 -5.90
C PRO A 437 -22.94 -3.96 -5.15
N PHE A 438 -23.01 -3.62 -3.87
CA PHE A 438 -21.88 -3.59 -2.94
C PHE A 438 -22.22 -4.30 -1.64
N GLU A 439 -21.21 -4.87 -1.00
CA GLU A 439 -21.27 -5.58 0.27
C GLU A 439 -20.61 -4.70 1.36
N SER A 440 -21.12 -4.75 2.59
CA SER A 440 -20.60 -3.97 3.73
C SER A 440 -20.26 -4.93 4.86
N GLU A 441 -18.99 -4.93 5.27
CA GLU A 441 -18.54 -5.83 6.34
C GLU A 441 -19.30 -5.56 7.66
N PHE A 442 -19.64 -4.31 7.94
CA PHE A 442 -20.48 -3.95 9.07
C PHE A 442 -21.87 -4.59 9.00
N ASP A 443 -22.53 -4.53 7.84
CA ASP A 443 -23.88 -5.10 7.67
C ASP A 443 -23.86 -6.62 7.85
N GLU A 444 -22.84 -7.31 7.33
CA GLU A 444 -22.63 -8.75 7.56
C GLU A 444 -22.44 -9.09 9.04
N VAL A 445 -21.65 -8.29 9.75
CA VAL A 445 -21.40 -8.47 11.19
C VAL A 445 -22.68 -8.26 11.99
N GLN A 446 -23.46 -7.21 11.67
CA GLN A 446 -24.74 -6.97 12.34
C GLN A 446 -25.71 -8.13 12.11
N GLN A 447 -25.81 -8.65 10.88
CA GLN A 447 -26.65 -9.81 10.58
C GLN A 447 -26.23 -11.04 11.41
N HIS A 448 -24.92 -11.31 11.52
CA HIS A 448 -24.42 -12.43 12.31
C HIS A 448 -24.69 -12.25 13.81
N VAL A 449 -24.55 -11.04 14.35
CA VAL A 449 -24.85 -10.73 15.76
C VAL A 449 -26.35 -10.84 16.04
N ILE A 450 -27.20 -10.34 15.13
CA ILE A 450 -28.67 -10.47 15.24
C ILE A 450 -29.04 -11.96 15.24
N HIS A 451 -28.51 -12.73 14.29
CA HIS A 451 -28.74 -14.17 14.23
C HIS A 451 -28.33 -14.86 15.54
N ALA A 452 -27.11 -14.62 16.03
CA ALA A 452 -26.62 -15.17 17.29
C ALA A 452 -27.46 -14.76 18.50
N THR A 453 -28.04 -13.56 18.50
CA THR A 453 -28.91 -13.07 19.59
C THR A 453 -30.16 -13.92 19.74
N HIS A 454 -30.69 -14.52 18.66
CA HIS A 454 -31.82 -15.45 18.73
C HIS A 454 -31.48 -16.71 19.55
N TYR A 455 -30.20 -17.09 19.60
CA TYR A 455 -29.71 -18.25 20.34
C TYR A 455 -29.26 -17.93 21.76
N LYS A 456 -29.32 -16.66 22.20
CA LYS A 456 -28.80 -16.22 23.51
C LYS A 456 -29.29 -17.06 24.70
N HIS A 457 -30.51 -17.57 24.64
CA HIS A 457 -31.11 -18.37 25.71
C HIS A 457 -31.03 -19.89 25.49
N THR A 458 -30.75 -20.35 24.26
CA THR A 458 -30.74 -21.77 23.89
C THR A 458 -29.33 -22.32 23.67
N ASP A 459 -28.39 -21.46 23.26
CA ASP A 459 -26.98 -21.74 23.03
C ASP A 459 -26.17 -20.46 23.33
N TYR A 460 -25.97 -20.21 24.62
CA TYR A 460 -25.24 -19.03 25.10
C TYR A 460 -23.78 -19.04 24.64
N ASP A 461 -23.16 -20.22 24.54
CA ASP A 461 -21.77 -20.37 24.11
C ASP A 461 -21.61 -19.92 22.65
N TYR A 462 -22.53 -20.28 21.76
CA TYR A 462 -22.56 -19.74 20.40
C TYR A 462 -22.73 -18.22 20.40
N TYR A 463 -23.72 -17.68 21.12
CA TYR A 463 -23.94 -16.23 21.23
C TYR A 463 -22.69 -15.47 21.70
N GLU A 464 -22.08 -15.92 22.80
CA GLU A 464 -20.87 -15.32 23.35
C GLU A 464 -19.69 -15.43 22.38
N SER A 465 -19.53 -16.56 21.70
CA SER A 465 -18.46 -16.75 20.71
C SER A 465 -18.56 -15.76 19.54
N VAL A 466 -19.78 -15.47 19.07
CA VAL A 466 -20.03 -14.53 17.97
C VAL A 466 -19.73 -13.10 18.42
N LEU A 467 -20.18 -12.71 19.61
CA LEU A 467 -19.87 -11.39 20.17
C LEU A 467 -18.36 -11.20 20.35
N ASN A 468 -17.68 -12.19 20.93
CA ASN A 468 -16.24 -12.13 21.15
C ASN A 468 -15.44 -12.12 19.83
N LYS A 469 -15.93 -12.82 18.79
CA LYS A 469 -15.34 -12.80 17.44
C LYS A 469 -15.39 -11.41 16.80
N HIS A 470 -16.46 -10.67 17.02
CA HIS A 470 -16.68 -9.35 16.41
C HIS A 470 -16.31 -8.17 17.30
N LYS A 471 -15.89 -8.41 18.55
CA LYS A 471 -15.45 -7.38 19.48
C LYS A 471 -14.16 -6.72 18.98
N THR A 472 -14.24 -5.43 18.67
CA THR A 472 -13.07 -4.63 18.28
C THR A 472 -12.07 -4.54 19.41
N LYS A 473 -10.80 -4.82 19.12
CA LYS A 473 -9.72 -4.76 20.11
C LYS A 473 -9.04 -3.41 20.02
N VAL A 474 -9.31 -2.53 20.99
CA VAL A 474 -8.66 -1.20 21.06
C VAL A 474 -7.63 -1.19 22.17
N SER A 475 -6.38 -0.92 21.80
CA SER A 475 -5.25 -0.80 22.73
C SER A 475 -5.30 0.54 23.48
N LYS A 476 -4.97 0.55 24.78
CA LYS A 476 -4.77 1.81 25.53
C LYS A 476 -3.69 2.69 24.89
N LEU A 477 -2.72 2.09 24.21
CA LEU A 477 -1.65 2.83 23.52
C LEU A 477 -2.12 3.48 22.22
N TYR A 478 -3.19 2.99 21.60
CA TYR A 478 -3.82 3.68 20.48
C TYR A 478 -4.36 5.04 20.92
N TRP A 479 -5.14 5.08 22.01
CA TRP A 479 -5.68 6.34 22.52
C TRP A 479 -4.59 7.34 22.88
N LYS A 480 -3.47 6.90 23.45
CA LYS A 480 -2.32 7.79 23.70
C LYS A 480 -1.75 8.40 22.41
N ARG A 481 -1.67 7.64 21.33
CA ARG A 481 -1.21 8.15 20.03
C ARG A 481 -2.21 9.11 19.43
N TYR A 482 -3.50 8.80 19.54
CA TYR A 482 -4.56 9.68 19.04
C TYR A 482 -4.64 11.01 19.81
N GLU A 483 -4.59 10.99 21.15
CA GLU A 483 -4.53 12.21 21.96
C GLU A 483 -3.29 13.04 21.64
N HIS A 484 -2.12 12.41 21.51
CA HIS A 484 -0.91 13.10 21.11
C HIS A 484 -1.02 13.72 19.70
N TRP A 485 -1.63 13.00 18.75
CA TRP A 485 -1.89 13.55 17.42
C TRP A 485 -2.82 14.76 17.49
N LYS A 486 -3.88 14.72 18.30
CA LYS A 486 -4.72 15.90 18.50
C LYS A 486 -3.90 17.06 19.05
N GLU A 487 -3.11 16.86 20.11
CA GLU A 487 -2.29 17.95 20.68
C GLU A 487 -1.35 18.61 19.67
N GLU A 488 -0.82 17.85 18.72
CA GLU A 488 0.16 18.33 17.73
C GLU A 488 -0.45 18.88 16.44
N TYR A 489 -1.72 18.53 16.13
CA TYR A 489 -2.38 18.85 14.86
C TYR A 489 -3.74 19.58 15.01
N SER A 490 -4.18 19.90 16.25
CA SER A 490 -5.41 20.68 16.53
C SER A 490 -5.22 22.17 16.42
#